data_AF-A0A0Q6CWH9-F1
#
_entry.id   AF-A0A0Q6CWH9-F1
#
_cell.length_a   1.000
_cell.length_b   1.000
_cell.length_c   1.000
_cell.angle_alpha   90.00
_cell.angle_beta   90.00
_cell.angle_gamma   90.00
#
_symmetry.space_group_name_H-M   'P 1'
#
loop_
_entity.id
_entity.type
_entity.pdbx_description
1 polymer ?
#
loop_
_entity_poly.entity_id
_entity_poly.type
_entity_poly.pdbx_seq_one_letter_code
_entity_poly.pdbx_strand_id
1 'polypeptide(L)'
;MSVAAEPGSGLAVCAQCASTTKVLLTGAGTEAAKAVAEFTKGDVDRWCNGYVVDEAKNAQCKSDGEIPGGKLGERLTSSADCLAGKIVDIDGKIFTTDGIWLAGEHGIGVAEPGEIRFRDSNGEIEGSSRAGRGKGLIINYARLCPAGVAAVAKTSSKSMASSNEAAVDPATAVSLSSLSGNAYDHNGSQMRIDRDRGVIAYDDPKSSISGTVRSGQVLFRGKLPWRSMKASGTAFTFKKGCAPAPYKVTGYWTENQDLVLTGAAPKRAKEGCEVVGYSKSGGNSKLTFKSLMSD
;
A
#
# COMPACT_ATOMS: atom_id res chain seq x y z
N MET A 1 8.77 5.29 -21.13
CA MET A 1 7.51 5.90 -20.63
C MET A 1 6.53 4.78 -20.39
N SER A 2 6.24 4.44 -19.13
CA SER A 2 5.27 3.37 -18.81
C SER A 2 3.86 3.89 -19.04
N VAL A 3 3.21 3.39 -20.08
CA VAL A 3 1.76 3.57 -20.26
C VAL A 3 1.10 2.57 -19.32
N ALA A 4 0.52 3.06 -18.23
CA ALA A 4 -0.39 2.26 -17.42
C ALA A 4 -1.58 1.90 -18.32
N ALA A 5 -1.87 0.60 -18.47
CA ALA A 5 -3.10 0.15 -19.09
C ALA A 5 -4.28 0.82 -18.37
N GLU A 6 -5.13 1.53 -19.12
CA GLU A 6 -6.38 2.05 -18.58
C GLU A 6 -7.19 0.91 -17.96
N PRO A 7 -7.91 1.15 -16.84
CA PRO A 7 -8.72 0.12 -16.21
C PRO A 7 -9.79 -0.36 -17.19
N GLY A 8 -9.54 -1.55 -17.76
CA GLY A 8 -10.45 -2.18 -18.71
C GLY A 8 -11.78 -2.55 -18.06
N SER A 9 -12.84 -2.58 -18.86
CA SER A 9 -14.19 -2.92 -18.43
C SER A 9 -14.42 -4.40 -18.11
N GLY A 10 -13.40 -5.27 -18.20
CA GLY A 10 -13.53 -6.71 -17.95
C GLY A 10 -13.01 -7.18 -16.59
N LEU A 11 -12.90 -8.50 -16.44
CA LEU A 11 -12.32 -9.16 -15.26
C LEU A 11 -10.79 -9.05 -15.27
N ALA A 12 -10.25 -8.78 -14.09
CA ALA A 12 -8.82 -8.68 -13.83
C ALA A 12 -8.32 -9.95 -13.13
N VAL A 13 -7.17 -10.46 -13.59
CA VAL A 13 -6.47 -11.60 -12.96
C VAL A 13 -5.53 -11.11 -11.87
N CYS A 14 -4.76 -10.08 -12.19
CA CYS A 14 -3.96 -9.31 -11.26
C CYS A 14 -3.80 -7.87 -11.79
N ALA A 15 -3.24 -6.94 -11.02
CA ALA A 15 -3.11 -5.53 -11.44
C ALA A 15 -2.04 -5.29 -12.53
N GLN A 16 -1.15 -6.24 -12.76
CA GLN A 16 -0.12 -6.19 -13.82
C GLN A 16 -0.34 -7.24 -14.92
N CYS A 17 -1.36 -8.07 -14.77
CA CYS A 17 -1.73 -9.10 -15.71
C CYS A 17 -2.55 -8.50 -16.84
N ALA A 18 -2.68 -9.25 -17.93
CA ALA A 18 -3.70 -8.94 -18.90
C ALA A 18 -5.09 -8.97 -18.23
N SER A 19 -5.95 -8.06 -18.66
CA SER A 19 -7.34 -8.02 -18.25
C SER A 19 -8.20 -8.18 -19.49
N THR A 20 -9.32 -8.85 -19.32
CA THR A 20 -10.34 -8.93 -20.38
C THR A 20 -10.98 -7.55 -20.57
N THR A 21 -11.57 -7.31 -21.74
CA THR A 21 -12.26 -6.03 -22.01
C THR A 21 -13.76 -6.19 -22.14
N LYS A 22 -14.23 -7.41 -22.42
CA LYS A 22 -15.65 -7.75 -22.50
C LYS A 22 -16.04 -8.62 -21.33
N VAL A 23 -17.05 -8.18 -20.58
CA VAL A 23 -17.63 -8.95 -19.48
C VAL A 23 -19.15 -8.97 -19.60
N LEU A 24 -19.72 -10.15 -19.46
CA LEU A 24 -21.14 -10.33 -19.20
C LEU A 24 -21.34 -10.28 -17.68
N LEU A 25 -22.01 -9.22 -17.22
CA LEU A 25 -22.31 -9.01 -15.80
C LEU A 25 -23.81 -9.23 -15.57
N THR A 26 -24.14 -10.08 -14.61
CA THR A 26 -25.52 -10.39 -14.20
C THR A 26 -25.64 -10.26 -12.69
N GLY A 27 -26.79 -9.81 -12.19
CA GLY A 27 -27.06 -9.75 -10.74
C GLY A 27 -26.16 -8.81 -9.95
N ALA A 28 -25.55 -7.80 -10.58
CA ALA A 28 -24.63 -6.88 -9.91
C ALA A 28 -25.28 -6.23 -8.67
N GLY A 29 -24.55 -6.24 -7.55
CA GLY A 29 -25.01 -5.72 -6.27
C GLY A 29 -25.92 -6.65 -5.47
N THR A 30 -26.19 -7.86 -5.95
CA THR A 30 -27.06 -8.85 -5.27
C THR A 30 -26.25 -10.01 -4.67
N GLU A 31 -26.93 -10.94 -4.00
CA GLU A 31 -26.34 -12.20 -3.50
C GLU A 31 -25.93 -13.17 -4.63
N ALA A 32 -26.39 -12.92 -5.86
CA ALA A 32 -26.14 -13.75 -7.04
C ALA A 32 -25.36 -13.00 -8.13
N ALA A 33 -24.52 -12.03 -7.74
CA ALA A 33 -23.71 -11.28 -8.69
C ALA A 33 -22.72 -12.22 -9.41
N LYS A 34 -22.65 -12.13 -10.74
CA LYS A 34 -21.78 -12.97 -11.55
C LYS A 34 -21.24 -12.20 -12.75
N ALA A 35 -19.94 -12.38 -12.99
CA ALA A 35 -19.22 -11.82 -14.11
C ALA A 35 -18.56 -12.96 -14.88
N VAL A 36 -18.73 -12.94 -16.20
CA VAL A 36 -18.09 -13.89 -17.10
C VAL A 36 -17.39 -13.10 -18.19
N ALA A 37 -16.12 -13.40 -18.43
CA ALA A 37 -15.33 -12.79 -19.47
C ALA A 37 -14.55 -13.85 -20.24
N GLU A 38 -14.05 -13.49 -21.41
CA GLU A 38 -13.18 -14.34 -22.22
C GLU A 38 -12.06 -13.47 -22.80
N PHE A 39 -10.83 -13.98 -22.80
CA PHE A 39 -9.73 -13.28 -23.46
C PHE A 39 -9.92 -13.30 -24.97
N THR A 40 -10.10 -12.13 -25.55
CA THR A 40 -10.25 -11.95 -26.99
C THR A 40 -8.89 -11.70 -27.65
N LYS A 41 -8.83 -11.84 -28.98
CA LYS A 41 -7.65 -11.45 -29.76
C LYS A 41 -7.24 -10.00 -29.49
N GLY A 42 -8.22 -9.11 -29.32
CA GLY A 42 -7.96 -7.70 -29.00
C GLY A 42 -7.34 -7.49 -27.61
N ASP A 43 -7.59 -8.37 -26.65
CA ASP A 43 -6.97 -8.31 -25.32
C ASP A 43 -5.50 -8.75 -25.38
N VAL A 44 -5.23 -9.86 -26.08
CA VAL A 44 -3.88 -10.36 -26.36
C VAL A 44 -3.06 -9.31 -27.13
N ASP A 45 -3.59 -8.82 -28.26
CA ASP A 45 -2.91 -7.84 -29.11
C ASP A 45 -2.58 -6.57 -28.32
N ARG A 46 -3.51 -6.08 -27.50
CA ARG A 46 -3.30 -4.90 -26.64
C ARG A 46 -2.18 -5.15 -25.64
N TRP A 47 -2.18 -6.30 -24.97
CA TRP A 47 -1.15 -6.60 -23.98
C TRP A 47 0.23 -6.74 -24.65
N CYS A 48 0.33 -7.54 -25.72
CA CYS A 48 1.59 -7.73 -26.43
C CYS A 48 2.14 -6.37 -26.94
N ASN A 49 1.31 -5.55 -27.59
CA ASN A 49 1.71 -4.23 -28.08
C ASN A 49 2.16 -3.26 -26.98
N GLY A 50 1.56 -3.36 -25.79
CA GLY A 50 1.90 -2.48 -24.66
C GLY A 50 3.18 -2.86 -23.92
N TYR A 51 3.55 -4.15 -23.92
CA TYR A 51 4.57 -4.69 -23.01
C TYR A 51 5.73 -5.41 -23.71
N VAL A 52 5.58 -5.85 -24.96
CA VAL A 52 6.63 -6.54 -25.72
C VAL A 52 7.18 -5.59 -26.79
N VAL A 53 8.34 -5.00 -26.50
CA VAL A 53 8.98 -3.96 -27.33
C VAL A 53 9.72 -4.50 -28.55
N ASP A 54 10.16 -5.75 -28.50
CA ASP A 54 10.86 -6.41 -29.60
C ASP A 54 9.83 -6.95 -30.61
N GLU A 55 9.99 -6.60 -31.88
CA GLU A 55 8.99 -6.88 -32.92
C GLU A 55 8.77 -8.38 -33.16
N ALA A 56 9.85 -9.17 -33.19
CA ALA A 56 9.77 -10.61 -33.38
C ALA A 56 9.09 -11.30 -32.18
N LYS A 57 9.46 -10.92 -30.95
CA LYS A 57 8.81 -11.42 -29.73
C LYS A 57 7.36 -10.95 -29.61
N ASN A 58 7.04 -9.76 -30.12
CA ASN A 58 5.68 -9.23 -30.12
C ASN A 58 4.79 -10.03 -31.07
N ALA A 59 5.29 -10.34 -32.28
CA ALA A 59 4.60 -11.21 -33.22
C ALA A 59 4.38 -12.62 -32.63
N GLN A 60 5.41 -13.16 -31.96
CA GLN A 60 5.32 -14.44 -31.26
C GLN A 60 4.26 -14.43 -30.14
N CYS A 61 4.28 -13.41 -29.27
CA CYS A 61 3.28 -13.20 -28.21
C CYS A 61 1.83 -13.24 -28.74
N LYS A 62 1.58 -12.55 -29.86
CA LYS A 62 0.25 -12.53 -30.49
C LYS A 62 -0.14 -13.86 -31.13
N SER A 63 0.85 -14.61 -31.62
CA SER A 63 0.64 -15.92 -32.24
C SER A 63 0.35 -17.00 -31.19
N ASP A 64 1.12 -17.00 -30.10
CA ASP A 64 0.94 -17.97 -29.00
C ASP A 64 -0.37 -17.74 -28.28
N GLY A 65 -0.83 -16.49 -28.21
CA GLY A 65 -2.06 -16.13 -27.52
C GLY A 65 -1.96 -16.27 -25.99
N GLU A 66 -0.78 -16.59 -25.46
CA GLU A 66 -0.49 -16.68 -24.03
C GLU A 66 -0.01 -15.33 -23.51
N ILE A 67 -0.63 -14.86 -22.42
CA ILE A 67 -0.32 -13.59 -21.78
C ILE A 67 -0.32 -13.78 -20.25
N PRO A 68 0.37 -12.94 -19.47
CA PRO A 68 0.32 -13.04 -18.03
C PRO A 68 -1.11 -12.97 -17.50
N GLY A 69 -1.55 -14.06 -16.87
CA GLY A 69 -2.90 -14.20 -16.32
C GLY A 69 -3.92 -14.90 -17.20
N GLY A 70 -3.57 -15.33 -18.42
CA GLY A 70 -4.44 -16.22 -19.19
C GLY A 70 -4.04 -16.38 -20.65
N LYS A 71 -4.93 -16.94 -21.46
CA LYS A 71 -4.71 -17.15 -22.90
C LYS A 71 -5.93 -16.85 -23.76
N LEU A 72 -5.71 -16.64 -25.05
CA LEU A 72 -6.77 -16.44 -26.04
C LEU A 72 -7.87 -17.53 -25.93
N GLY A 73 -9.12 -17.10 -25.82
CA GLY A 73 -10.29 -17.97 -25.67
C GLY A 73 -10.50 -18.52 -24.26
N GLU A 74 -9.60 -18.25 -23.32
CA GLU A 74 -9.80 -18.65 -21.93
C GLU A 74 -10.92 -17.83 -21.28
N ARG A 75 -11.84 -18.55 -20.64
CA ARG A 75 -13.02 -18.00 -19.99
C ARG A 75 -12.77 -17.80 -18.50
N LEU A 76 -12.88 -16.56 -18.05
CA LEU A 76 -12.82 -16.18 -16.64
C LEU A 76 -14.23 -16.06 -16.08
N THR A 77 -14.44 -16.57 -14.87
CA THR A 77 -15.71 -16.42 -14.14
C THR A 77 -15.44 -15.98 -12.72
N SER A 78 -16.12 -14.94 -12.26
CA SER A 78 -16.13 -14.55 -10.85
C SER A 78 -17.56 -14.30 -10.40
N SER A 79 -17.87 -14.57 -9.14
CA SER A 79 -19.19 -14.32 -8.57
C SER A 79 -19.08 -13.75 -7.18
N ALA A 80 -20.12 -13.07 -6.70
CA ALA A 80 -20.12 -12.49 -5.37
C ALA A 80 -21.52 -12.57 -4.77
N ASP A 81 -21.51 -12.75 -3.45
CA ASP A 81 -22.65 -12.43 -2.60
C ASP A 81 -22.38 -11.06 -1.98
N CYS A 82 -22.93 -10.02 -2.60
CA CYS A 82 -22.67 -8.65 -2.19
C CYS A 82 -23.29 -8.31 -0.82
N LEU A 83 -24.30 -9.06 -0.38
CA LEU A 83 -24.96 -8.84 0.90
C LEU A 83 -24.17 -9.50 2.03
N ALA A 84 -23.60 -10.68 1.77
CA ALA A 84 -22.70 -11.36 2.71
C ALA A 84 -21.25 -10.85 2.67
N GLY A 85 -20.92 -9.97 1.72
CA GLY A 85 -19.55 -9.50 1.52
C GLY A 85 -18.59 -10.60 1.06
N LYS A 86 -19.06 -11.54 0.23
CA LYS A 86 -18.27 -12.68 -0.23
C LYS A 86 -18.00 -12.59 -1.73
N ILE A 87 -16.85 -13.07 -2.15
CA ILE A 87 -16.46 -13.19 -3.56
C ILE A 87 -15.85 -14.57 -3.82
N VAL A 88 -16.25 -15.19 -4.91
CA VAL A 88 -15.55 -16.29 -5.56
C VAL A 88 -14.71 -15.69 -6.67
N ASP A 89 -13.39 -15.79 -6.55
CA ASP A 89 -12.47 -15.26 -7.53
C ASP A 89 -12.46 -16.09 -8.83
N ILE A 90 -11.61 -15.69 -9.76
CA ILE A 90 -11.46 -16.35 -11.05
C ILE A 90 -10.80 -17.74 -10.98
N ASP A 91 -10.09 -18.04 -9.88
CA ASP A 91 -9.51 -19.35 -9.58
C ASP A 91 -10.50 -20.26 -8.82
N GLY A 92 -11.72 -19.77 -8.54
CA GLY A 92 -12.74 -20.48 -7.75
C GLY A 92 -12.55 -20.40 -6.23
N LYS A 93 -11.61 -19.58 -5.74
CA LYS A 93 -11.36 -19.39 -4.32
C LYS A 93 -12.35 -18.41 -3.70
N ILE A 94 -12.73 -18.68 -2.46
CA ILE A 94 -13.72 -17.88 -1.73
C ILE A 94 -13.02 -16.93 -0.77
N PHE A 95 -13.42 -15.67 -0.83
CA PHE A 95 -12.96 -14.63 0.08
C PHE A 95 -14.15 -13.89 0.68
N THR A 96 -13.95 -13.36 1.88
CA THR A 96 -14.90 -12.48 2.57
C THR A 96 -14.26 -11.13 2.84
N THR A 97 -15.02 -10.05 2.69
CA THR A 97 -14.55 -8.70 3.02
C THR A 97 -14.26 -8.59 4.52
N ASP A 98 -13.11 -8.01 4.86
CA ASP A 98 -12.60 -7.87 6.22
C ASP A 98 -12.27 -6.38 6.50
N GLY A 99 -13.21 -5.50 6.16
CA GLY A 99 -13.05 -4.06 6.29
C GLY A 99 -12.21 -3.44 5.17
N ILE A 100 -11.54 -2.33 5.50
CA ILE A 100 -10.65 -1.60 4.58
C ILE A 100 -9.23 -1.59 5.13
N TRP A 101 -8.25 -1.50 4.24
CA TRP A 101 -6.87 -1.21 4.61
C TRP A 101 -6.78 0.18 5.21
N LEU A 102 -6.29 0.27 6.45
CA LEU A 102 -6.04 1.57 7.09
C LEU A 102 -4.67 2.13 6.70
N ALA A 103 -4.52 3.44 6.84
CA ALA A 103 -3.23 4.08 6.63
C ALA A 103 -2.19 3.52 7.62
N GLY A 104 -1.16 2.84 7.10
CA GLY A 104 -0.12 2.21 7.91
C GLY A 104 -0.30 0.70 8.17
N GLU A 105 -1.43 0.09 7.78
CA GLU A 105 -1.60 -1.37 7.75
C GLU A 105 -0.94 -1.94 6.48
N HIS A 106 0.39 -1.92 6.42
CA HIS A 106 1.15 -2.40 5.26
C HIS A 106 1.76 -3.76 5.57
N GLY A 107 0.88 -4.76 5.74
CA GLY A 107 1.28 -6.13 6.10
C GLY A 107 1.58 -7.01 4.90
N ILE A 108 0.86 -6.86 3.78
CA ILE A 108 0.95 -7.79 2.65
C ILE A 108 0.65 -7.06 1.33
N GLY A 109 1.67 -6.52 0.67
CA GLY A 109 1.57 -5.89 -0.65
C GLY A 109 1.18 -4.39 -0.67
N VAL A 110 1.09 -3.82 -1.88
CA VAL A 110 0.87 -2.38 -2.17
C VAL A 110 -0.55 -1.88 -1.87
N ALA A 111 -1.12 -2.28 -0.74
CA ALA A 111 -2.45 -1.86 -0.31
C ALA A 111 -2.49 -0.35 -0.17
N GLU A 112 -3.42 0.30 -0.88
CA GLU A 112 -3.66 1.73 -0.69
C GLU A 112 -4.73 1.90 0.39
N PRO A 113 -4.58 2.87 1.31
CA PRO A 113 -5.58 3.12 2.34
C PRO A 113 -6.97 3.34 1.74
N GLY A 114 -7.97 2.68 2.31
CA GLY A 114 -9.36 2.73 1.83
C GLY A 114 -9.74 1.63 0.84
N GLU A 115 -8.79 0.83 0.37
CA GLU A 115 -9.10 -0.38 -0.39
C GLU A 115 -9.72 -1.46 0.50
N ILE A 116 -10.60 -2.28 -0.06
CA ILE A 116 -11.21 -3.40 0.68
C ILE A 116 -10.14 -4.45 1.00
N ARG A 117 -10.16 -4.92 2.24
CA ARG A 117 -9.38 -6.05 2.70
C ARG A 117 -10.20 -7.33 2.52
N PHE A 118 -9.55 -8.40 2.09
CA PHE A 118 -10.17 -9.69 1.93
C PHE A 118 -9.49 -10.72 2.83
N ARG A 119 -10.30 -11.65 3.31
CA ARG A 119 -9.87 -12.80 4.10
C ARG A 119 -10.26 -14.07 3.37
N ASP A 120 -9.35 -15.03 3.28
CA ASP A 120 -9.60 -16.33 2.66
C ASP A 120 -10.42 -17.24 3.59
N SER A 121 -10.69 -18.47 3.14
CA SER A 121 -11.42 -19.47 3.92
C SER A 121 -10.69 -19.98 5.16
N ASN A 122 -9.36 -19.82 5.23
CA ASN A 122 -8.54 -20.22 6.38
C ASN A 122 -8.45 -19.10 7.43
N GLY A 123 -9.00 -17.93 7.12
CA GLY A 123 -8.96 -16.77 7.98
C GLY A 123 -7.73 -15.88 7.75
N GLU A 124 -6.91 -16.16 6.74
CA GLU A 124 -5.73 -15.38 6.40
C GLU A 124 -6.11 -14.16 5.55
N ILE A 125 -5.44 -13.04 5.80
CA ILE A 125 -5.67 -11.82 5.02
C ILE A 125 -4.96 -11.95 3.67
N GLU A 126 -5.71 -11.78 2.58
CA GLU A 126 -5.14 -11.77 1.24
C GLU A 126 -4.44 -10.44 0.98
N GLY A 127 -3.15 -10.52 0.63
CA GLY A 127 -2.36 -9.35 0.30
C GLY A 127 -2.71 -8.73 -1.04
N SER A 128 -2.58 -7.42 -1.15
CA SER A 128 -2.92 -6.67 -2.35
C SER A 128 -1.69 -6.32 -3.21
N SER A 129 -0.74 -7.25 -3.36
CA SER A 129 0.42 -7.01 -4.24
C SER A 129 -0.04 -6.86 -5.70
N ARG A 130 0.75 -6.13 -6.53
CA ARG A 130 0.36 -5.83 -7.92
C ARG A 130 0.33 -7.07 -8.82
N ALA A 131 1.22 -8.02 -8.54
CA ALA A 131 1.31 -9.31 -9.21
C ALA A 131 0.51 -10.41 -8.49
N GLY A 132 0.00 -10.12 -7.29
CA GLY A 132 -0.82 -11.05 -6.51
C GLY A 132 -2.32 -10.88 -6.76
N ARG A 133 -3.09 -11.74 -6.11
CA ARG A 133 -4.54 -11.85 -6.31
C ARG A 133 -5.32 -10.69 -5.69
N GLY A 134 -4.86 -10.10 -4.60
CA GLY A 134 -5.65 -9.11 -3.87
C GLY A 134 -6.10 -7.88 -4.67
N LYS A 135 -5.29 -7.37 -5.61
CA LYS A 135 -5.77 -6.27 -6.48
C LYS A 135 -6.80 -6.74 -7.50
N GLY A 136 -6.65 -7.94 -8.05
CA GLY A 136 -7.66 -8.57 -8.90
C GLY A 136 -8.99 -8.74 -8.17
N LEU A 137 -8.95 -9.18 -6.91
CA LEU A 137 -10.12 -9.27 -6.03
C LEU A 137 -10.80 -7.92 -5.84
N ILE A 138 -10.05 -6.87 -5.52
CA ILE A 138 -10.62 -5.51 -5.34
C ILE A 138 -11.32 -5.03 -6.61
N ILE A 139 -10.67 -5.19 -7.78
CA ILE A 139 -11.23 -4.77 -9.07
C ILE A 139 -12.51 -5.56 -9.39
N ASN A 140 -12.45 -6.89 -9.28
CA ASN A 140 -13.58 -7.76 -9.60
C ASN A 140 -14.73 -7.57 -8.62
N TYR A 141 -14.45 -7.40 -7.33
CA TYR A 141 -15.47 -7.14 -6.31
C TYR A 141 -16.13 -5.78 -6.49
N ALA A 142 -15.38 -4.72 -6.79
CA ALA A 142 -15.97 -3.41 -7.08
C ALA A 142 -16.90 -3.47 -8.30
N ARG A 143 -16.61 -4.35 -9.27
CA ARG A 143 -17.47 -4.59 -10.43
C ARG A 143 -18.74 -5.36 -10.08
N LEU A 144 -18.61 -6.43 -9.30
CA LEU A 144 -19.73 -7.27 -8.89
C LEU A 144 -20.63 -6.58 -7.86
N CYS A 145 -20.03 -5.81 -6.95
CA CYS A 145 -20.65 -5.23 -5.77
C CYS A 145 -20.34 -3.73 -5.61
N PRO A 146 -20.76 -2.86 -6.55
CA PRO A 146 -20.40 -1.44 -6.55
C PRO A 146 -20.88 -0.69 -5.29
N ALA A 147 -22.05 -1.05 -4.74
CA ALA A 147 -22.52 -0.51 -3.47
C ALA A 147 -21.85 -1.16 -2.25
N GLY A 148 -21.37 -2.40 -2.39
CA GLY A 148 -20.68 -3.15 -1.34
C GLY A 148 -19.38 -2.49 -0.90
N VAL A 149 -18.66 -1.86 -1.83
CA VAL A 149 -17.44 -1.07 -1.51
C VAL A 149 -17.73 0.06 -0.52
N ALA A 150 -18.80 0.82 -0.77
CA ALA A 150 -19.22 1.89 0.13
C ALA A 150 -19.78 1.37 1.45
N ALA A 151 -20.47 0.21 1.44
CA ALA A 151 -20.97 -0.43 2.64
C ALA A 151 -19.84 -0.92 3.56
N VAL A 152 -18.81 -1.56 3.02
CA VAL A 152 -17.64 -2.02 3.78
C VAL A 152 -16.91 -0.85 4.45
N ALA A 153 -16.76 0.28 3.75
CA ALA A 153 -16.17 1.49 4.33
C ALA A 153 -17.03 2.07 5.49
N LYS A 154 -18.37 2.06 5.35
CA LYS A 154 -19.29 2.52 6.40
C LYS A 154 -19.31 1.59 7.61
N THR A 155 -19.28 0.27 7.41
CA THR A 155 -19.25 -0.72 8.51
C THR A 155 -17.92 -0.64 9.26
N SER A 156 -16.81 -0.43 8.54
CA SER A 156 -15.49 -0.15 9.15
C SER A 156 -15.51 1.12 10.01
N SER A 157 -16.20 2.18 9.55
CA SER A 157 -16.38 3.43 10.33
C SER A 157 -17.27 3.24 11.57
N LYS A 158 -18.21 2.29 11.55
CA LYS A 158 -19.11 1.99 12.67
C LYS A 158 -18.46 1.06 13.71
N SER A 159 -17.61 0.13 13.27
CA SER A 159 -16.76 -0.69 14.15
C SER A 159 -15.74 0.17 14.91
N MET A 160 -15.20 1.22 14.27
CA MET A 160 -14.31 2.21 14.87
C MET A 160 -14.95 3.02 16.02
N ALA A 161 -16.28 3.10 16.09
CA ALA A 161 -16.98 3.78 17.18
C ALA A 161 -17.26 2.88 18.39
N SER A 162 -17.06 1.56 18.27
CA SER A 162 -17.46 0.57 19.29
C SER A 162 -16.34 -0.32 19.82
N SER A 163 -15.15 -0.30 19.22
CA SER A 163 -13.95 -0.86 19.85
C SER A 163 -13.20 0.25 20.57
N ASN A 164 -13.13 0.15 21.89
CA ASN A 164 -12.30 0.98 22.76
C ASN A 164 -10.80 0.61 22.59
N GLU A 165 -10.33 0.53 21.34
CA GLU A 165 -8.91 0.60 21.01
C GLU A 165 -8.59 2.07 20.78
N ALA A 166 -8.00 2.70 21.80
CA ALA A 166 -7.40 4.01 21.65
C ALA A 166 -6.54 4.00 20.38
N ALA A 167 -6.79 4.97 19.49
CA ALA A 167 -5.99 5.19 18.28
C ALA A 167 -4.50 4.99 18.62
N VAL A 168 -3.90 3.89 18.16
CA VAL A 168 -2.50 3.59 18.42
C VAL A 168 -1.71 4.77 17.89
N ASP A 169 -1.06 5.53 18.78
CA ASP A 169 -0.33 6.73 18.42
C ASP A 169 0.63 6.36 17.27
N PRO A 170 0.59 7.02 16.10
CA PRO A 170 1.42 6.65 14.96
C PRO A 170 2.93 6.81 15.24
N ALA A 171 3.32 7.51 16.32
CA ALA A 171 4.70 7.54 16.79
C ALA A 171 5.07 6.33 17.67
N THR A 172 4.12 5.50 18.08
CA THR A 172 4.32 4.34 18.96
C THR A 172 5.42 3.43 18.44
N ALA A 173 6.22 2.92 19.38
CA ALA A 173 7.31 2.00 19.09
C ALA A 173 6.80 0.72 18.42
N VAL A 174 7.59 0.23 17.46
CA VAL A 174 7.38 -1.04 16.76
C VAL A 174 8.46 -2.05 17.16
N SER A 175 8.17 -3.34 17.06
CA SER A 175 9.21 -4.35 17.25
C SER A 175 10.20 -4.31 16.08
N LEU A 176 11.48 -4.05 16.37
CA LEU A 176 12.52 -3.98 15.34
C LEU A 176 12.69 -5.30 14.58
N SER A 177 12.50 -6.45 15.24
CA SER A 177 12.53 -7.77 14.61
C SER A 177 11.43 -7.96 13.56
N SER A 178 10.38 -7.13 13.59
CA SER A 178 9.31 -7.18 12.59
C SER A 178 9.61 -6.33 11.36
N LEU A 179 10.64 -5.49 11.39
CA LEU A 179 11.00 -4.61 10.29
C LEU A 179 12.01 -5.30 9.36
N SER A 180 11.73 -5.33 8.06
CA SER A 180 12.64 -5.91 7.04
C SER A 180 13.59 -4.86 6.43
N GLY A 181 13.68 -3.68 7.05
CA GLY A 181 14.37 -2.52 6.53
C GLY A 181 15.91 -2.53 6.62
N ASN A 182 16.55 -1.67 5.82
CA ASN A 182 17.99 -1.41 5.90
C ASN A 182 18.32 -0.43 7.03
N ALA A 183 19.58 -0.47 7.50
CA ALA A 183 20.10 0.42 8.52
C ALA A 183 20.60 1.74 7.90
N TYR A 184 20.32 2.86 8.59
CA TYR A 184 20.71 4.21 8.20
C TYR A 184 21.21 5.00 9.41
N ASP A 185 22.12 5.96 9.21
CA ASP A 185 22.44 6.96 10.22
C ASP A 185 21.50 8.16 10.11
N HIS A 186 21.01 8.62 11.26
CA HIS A 186 20.35 9.91 11.40
C HIS A 186 20.88 10.64 12.64
N ASN A 187 21.69 11.67 12.41
CA ASN A 187 22.23 12.53 13.47
C ASN A 187 22.96 11.76 14.58
N GLY A 188 23.65 10.67 14.22
CA GLY A 188 24.39 9.79 15.13
C GLY A 188 23.55 8.69 15.79
N SER A 189 22.28 8.50 15.38
CA SER A 189 21.45 7.37 15.79
C SER A 189 21.30 6.40 14.63
N GLN A 190 21.36 5.09 14.90
CA GLN A 190 21.01 4.10 13.90
C GLN A 190 19.49 4.04 13.76
N MET A 191 19.03 4.07 12.52
CA MET A 191 17.63 4.02 12.13
C MET A 191 17.38 2.77 11.30
N ARG A 192 16.19 2.19 11.44
CA ARG A 192 15.67 1.15 10.58
C ARG A 192 14.67 1.76 9.61
N ILE A 193 14.93 1.68 8.30
CA ILE A 193 14.00 2.14 7.27
C ILE A 193 13.35 0.93 6.61
N ASP A 194 12.13 0.62 7.01
CA ASP A 194 11.28 -0.38 6.37
C ASP A 194 10.41 0.32 5.32
N ARG A 195 10.81 0.16 4.07
CA ARG A 195 10.22 0.89 2.94
C ARG A 195 8.86 0.33 2.56
N ASP A 196 8.68 -0.98 2.69
CA ASP A 196 7.43 -1.66 2.39
C ASP A 196 6.36 -1.30 3.41
N ARG A 197 6.75 -1.19 4.69
CA ARG A 197 5.86 -0.72 5.76
C ARG A 197 5.73 0.79 5.84
N GLY A 198 6.59 1.52 5.15
CA GLY A 198 6.60 2.98 5.20
C GLY A 198 7.03 3.54 6.56
N VAL A 199 7.87 2.81 7.30
CA VAL A 199 8.27 3.14 8.68
C VAL A 199 9.75 3.49 8.74
N ILE A 200 10.07 4.55 9.48
CA ILE A 200 11.42 4.81 9.96
C ILE A 200 11.37 4.79 11.49
N ALA A 201 12.11 3.87 12.10
CA ALA A 201 12.18 3.69 13.54
C ALA A 201 13.62 3.81 14.05
N TYR A 202 13.80 4.28 15.28
CA TYR A 202 15.09 4.24 15.96
C TYR A 202 15.48 2.79 16.21
N ASP A 203 16.61 2.34 15.67
CA ASP A 203 17.19 1.03 15.96
C ASP A 203 18.02 1.15 17.25
N ASP A 204 19.04 2.02 17.20
CA ASP A 204 19.90 2.39 18.33
C ASP A 204 19.94 3.93 18.47
N PRO A 205 19.12 4.51 19.37
CA PRO A 205 19.15 5.95 19.62
C PRO A 205 20.44 6.39 20.30
N LYS A 206 21.05 7.48 19.83
CA LYS A 206 22.25 8.02 20.48
C LYS A 206 22.03 8.34 21.96
N SER A 207 23.09 8.21 22.74
CA SER A 207 23.07 8.39 24.21
C SER A 207 22.43 9.71 24.66
N SER A 208 22.68 10.81 23.95
CA SER A 208 22.11 12.13 24.30
C SER A 208 20.58 12.23 24.17
N ILE A 209 19.91 11.30 23.50
CA ILE A 209 18.45 11.29 23.32
C ILE A 209 17.76 10.04 23.88
N SER A 210 18.49 9.06 24.42
CA SER A 210 17.95 7.78 24.91
C SER A 210 16.95 7.95 26.06
N GLY A 211 17.03 9.05 26.82
CA GLY A 211 16.03 9.43 27.84
C GLY A 211 14.74 10.05 27.29
N THR A 212 14.62 10.19 25.96
CA THR A 212 13.47 10.80 25.26
C THR A 212 12.89 9.88 24.19
N VAL A 213 13.74 9.16 23.46
CA VAL A 213 13.36 8.17 22.47
C VAL A 213 14.00 6.83 22.83
N ARG A 214 13.27 5.74 22.57
CA ARG A 214 13.73 4.37 22.80
C ARG A 214 13.92 3.62 21.49
N SER A 215 14.63 2.50 21.55
CA SER A 215 14.68 1.54 20.45
C SER A 215 13.26 1.13 20.02
N GLY A 216 13.04 1.01 18.71
CA GLY A 216 11.75 0.79 18.07
C GLY A 216 10.87 2.03 17.91
N GLN A 217 11.19 3.18 18.54
CA GLN A 217 10.35 4.39 18.47
C GLN A 217 10.23 4.89 17.03
N VAL A 218 9.01 5.16 16.55
CA VAL A 218 8.77 5.53 15.16
C VAL A 218 8.96 7.03 14.96
N LEU A 219 9.95 7.41 14.13
CA LEU A 219 10.24 8.78 13.72
C LEU A 219 9.38 9.22 12.53
N PHE A 220 9.02 8.29 11.64
CA PHE A 220 8.24 8.60 10.43
C PHE A 220 7.30 7.46 10.04
N ARG A 221 6.13 7.84 9.52
CA ARG A 221 5.22 6.96 8.78
C ARG A 221 4.77 7.59 7.46
N GLY A 222 4.81 6.83 6.37
CA GLY A 222 4.29 7.27 5.08
C GLY A 222 4.83 6.49 3.88
N LYS A 223 4.72 7.06 2.70
CA LYS A 223 5.16 6.44 1.45
C LYS A 223 6.68 6.59 1.28
N LEU A 224 7.39 5.46 1.17
CA LEU A 224 8.83 5.36 0.93
C LEU A 224 9.13 4.61 -0.41
N PRO A 225 8.74 5.20 -1.56
CA PRO A 225 8.83 4.53 -2.85
C PRO A 225 10.27 4.24 -3.28
N TRP A 226 10.43 3.35 -4.27
CA TRP A 226 11.73 2.95 -4.83
C TRP A 226 12.19 3.86 -5.94
N ARG A 227 13.34 4.55 -5.72
CA ARG A 227 13.99 5.52 -6.66
C ARG A 227 13.03 6.63 -7.12
N SER A 228 13.58 7.75 -7.63
CA SER A 228 12.98 8.84 -8.44
C SER A 228 11.59 9.42 -8.11
N MET A 229 10.86 8.84 -7.17
CA MET A 229 9.51 9.12 -6.73
C MET A 229 9.61 9.80 -5.37
N LYS A 230 8.71 10.77 -5.14
CA LYS A 230 8.73 11.54 -3.90
C LYS A 230 8.26 10.71 -2.72
N ALA A 231 9.08 10.64 -1.68
CA ALA A 231 8.64 10.17 -0.37
C ALA A 231 7.67 11.20 0.23
N SER A 232 6.69 10.74 1.01
CA SER A 232 5.73 11.64 1.68
C SER A 232 5.13 10.98 2.91
N GLY A 233 4.89 11.75 3.96
CA GLY A 233 4.31 11.19 5.19
C GLY A 233 4.27 12.16 6.35
N THR A 234 4.21 11.59 7.54
CA THR A 234 4.23 12.29 8.82
C THR A 234 5.52 11.91 9.55
N ALA A 235 6.33 12.91 9.91
CA ALA A 235 7.44 12.76 10.83
C ALA A 235 7.02 13.24 12.23
N PHE A 236 7.76 12.83 13.26
CA PHE A 236 7.50 13.16 14.65
C PHE A 236 8.70 13.82 15.30
N THR A 237 8.47 14.86 16.10
CA THR A 237 9.51 15.41 16.99
C THR A 237 9.25 15.01 18.43
N PHE A 238 10.31 14.73 19.17
CA PHE A 238 10.25 14.23 20.54
C PHE A 238 10.83 15.25 21.52
N LYS A 239 10.17 15.41 22.67
CA LYS A 239 10.64 16.19 23.82
C LYS A 239 10.35 15.36 25.07
N LYS A 240 11.32 15.26 25.98
CA LYS A 240 11.17 14.48 27.21
C LYS A 240 9.92 14.91 27.99
N GLY A 241 9.11 13.93 28.41
CA GLY A 241 7.88 14.16 29.15
C GLY A 241 6.71 14.67 28.31
N CYS A 242 6.86 14.76 26.98
CA CYS A 242 5.80 15.20 26.10
C CYS A 242 5.40 14.13 25.10
N ALA A 243 4.12 14.15 24.69
CA ALA A 243 3.66 13.39 23.54
C ALA A 243 4.44 13.77 22.27
N PRO A 244 4.68 12.84 21.33
CA PRO A 244 5.28 13.13 20.03
C PRO A 244 4.47 14.18 19.26
N ALA A 245 5.16 15.11 18.59
CA ALA A 245 4.51 16.17 17.82
C ALA A 245 4.64 15.87 16.32
N PRO A 246 3.52 15.58 15.62
CA PRO A 246 3.53 15.24 14.20
C PRO A 246 3.72 16.47 13.30
N TYR A 247 4.32 16.25 12.13
CA TYR A 247 4.35 17.22 11.05
C TYR A 247 4.52 16.55 9.68
N LYS A 248 3.97 17.18 8.64
CA LYS A 248 4.04 16.67 7.28
C LYS A 248 5.41 16.89 6.68
N VAL A 249 5.93 15.85 6.04
CA VAL A 249 7.19 15.90 5.30
C VAL A 249 7.03 15.30 3.91
N THR A 250 7.82 15.82 2.98
CA THR A 250 8.03 15.25 1.64
C THR A 250 9.51 15.14 1.38
N GLY A 251 9.91 14.19 0.54
CA GLY A 251 11.32 13.90 0.34
C GLY A 251 11.64 13.16 -0.93
N TYR A 252 12.90 12.78 -1.05
CA TYR A 252 13.47 12.08 -2.19
C TYR A 252 14.67 11.24 -1.75
N TRP A 253 14.99 10.25 -2.57
CA TRP A 253 16.21 9.45 -2.45
C TRP A 253 17.32 10.09 -3.29
N THR A 254 18.54 10.18 -2.74
CA THR A 254 19.72 10.61 -3.49
C THR A 254 20.28 9.46 -4.34
N GLU A 255 21.25 9.76 -5.19
CA GLU A 255 21.97 8.74 -5.97
C GLU A 255 22.72 7.74 -5.07
N ASN A 256 23.22 8.21 -3.92
CA ASN A 256 23.88 7.39 -2.90
C ASN A 256 22.90 6.65 -1.97
N GLN A 257 21.62 6.58 -2.36
CA GLN A 257 20.56 5.94 -1.58
C GLN A 257 20.28 6.57 -0.21
N ASP A 258 20.70 7.82 0.01
CA ASP A 258 20.30 8.58 1.21
C ASP A 258 18.85 9.04 1.06
N LEU A 259 18.10 9.05 2.17
CA LEU A 259 16.76 9.63 2.20
C LEU A 259 16.82 11.05 2.77
N VAL A 260 16.25 12.01 2.04
CA VAL A 260 16.09 13.38 2.51
C VAL A 260 14.61 13.70 2.62
N LEU A 261 14.12 13.98 3.83
CA LEU A 261 12.76 14.45 4.09
C LEU A 261 12.78 15.91 4.54
N THR A 262 11.80 16.69 4.10
CA THR A 262 11.67 18.12 4.43
C THR A 262 10.24 18.48 4.78
N GLY A 263 10.08 19.36 5.76
CA GLY A 263 8.76 19.83 6.20
C GLY A 263 8.86 20.95 7.20
N ALA A 264 7.73 21.61 7.48
CA ALA A 264 7.67 22.61 8.53
C ALA A 264 7.59 21.90 9.90
N ALA A 265 8.68 21.90 10.66
CA ALA A 265 8.76 21.20 11.94
C ALA A 265 8.08 22.01 13.06
N PRO A 266 7.42 21.35 14.02
CA PRO A 266 6.76 22.02 15.13
C PRO A 266 7.80 22.65 16.06
N LYS A 267 7.58 23.91 16.41
CA LYS A 267 8.28 24.64 17.46
C LYS A 267 7.49 24.49 18.75
N ARG A 268 8.08 23.87 19.76
CA ARG A 268 7.45 23.77 21.08
C ARG A 268 7.81 24.98 21.93
N ALA A 269 6.90 25.35 22.84
CA ALA A 269 7.19 26.30 23.89
C ALA A 269 8.46 25.87 24.65
N LYS A 270 9.23 26.86 25.14
CA LYS A 270 10.45 26.61 25.93
C LYS A 270 10.10 25.75 27.14
N GLU A 271 9.06 26.17 27.86
CA GLU A 271 8.46 25.47 28.99
C GLU A 271 7.17 24.79 28.53
N GLY A 272 7.05 23.48 28.76
CA GLY A 272 5.87 22.70 28.38
C GLY A 272 5.93 22.01 27.02
N CYS A 273 4.80 21.42 26.64
CA CYS A 273 4.67 20.51 25.49
C CYS A 273 3.94 21.12 24.29
N GLU A 274 3.37 22.32 24.47
CA GLU A 274 2.56 23.03 23.48
C GLU A 274 3.37 23.37 22.23
N VAL A 275 2.76 23.19 21.06
CA VAL A 275 3.30 23.61 19.77
C VAL A 275 2.88 25.05 19.52
N VAL A 276 3.84 25.98 19.57
CA VAL A 276 3.63 27.44 19.42
C VAL A 276 3.84 27.93 17.99
N GLY A 277 4.19 27.03 17.06
CA GLY A 277 4.33 27.35 15.65
C GLY A 277 5.02 26.26 14.85
N TYR A 278 5.23 26.52 13.56
CA TYR A 278 5.92 25.60 12.64
C TYR A 278 7.00 26.34 11.85
N SER A 279 8.09 25.65 11.52
CA SER A 279 9.27 26.26 10.89
C SER A 279 9.85 25.39 9.80
N LYS A 280 10.07 25.97 8.61
CA LYS A 280 10.81 25.33 7.52
C LYS A 280 12.33 25.39 7.70
N SER A 281 12.81 26.07 8.73
CA SER A 281 14.22 26.12 9.13
C SER A 281 14.45 25.45 10.50
N GLY A 282 15.62 24.83 10.67
CA GLY A 282 16.07 24.16 11.90
C GLY A 282 16.38 22.67 11.69
N GLY A 283 16.99 22.03 12.70
CA GLY A 283 17.46 20.63 12.60
C GLY A 283 16.34 19.60 12.33
N ASN A 284 15.10 19.91 12.70
CA ASN A 284 13.95 19.03 12.46
C ASN A 284 13.23 19.32 11.13
N SER A 285 13.53 20.44 10.44
CA SER A 285 12.85 20.78 9.18
C SER A 285 13.42 20.05 7.97
N LYS A 286 14.63 19.48 8.10
CA LYS A 286 15.28 18.62 7.12
C LYS A 286 15.87 17.39 7.83
N LEU A 287 15.31 16.22 7.56
CA LEU A 287 15.79 14.94 8.06
C LEU A 287 16.60 14.26 6.96
N THR A 288 17.87 13.98 7.23
CA THR A 288 18.73 13.21 6.32
C THR A 288 19.01 11.87 6.97
N PHE A 289 18.84 10.80 6.21
CA PHE A 289 19.17 9.43 6.59
C PHE A 289 20.24 8.93 5.65
N LYS A 290 21.44 8.66 6.18
CA LYS A 290 22.59 8.21 5.39
C LYS A 290 22.65 6.69 5.36
N SER A 291 22.79 6.10 4.18
CA SER A 291 22.88 4.64 4.07
C SER A 291 24.07 4.10 4.88
N LEU A 292 23.84 3.06 5.67
CA LEU A 292 24.92 2.32 6.36
C LEU A 292 25.27 1.00 5.66
N MET A 293 24.68 0.73 4.48
CA MET A 293 25.15 -0.38 3.66
C MET A 293 26.53 0.00 3.10
N SER A 294 27.54 -0.78 3.48
CA SER A 294 28.96 -0.57 3.16
C SER A 294 29.21 -0.38 1.65
N ASP A 295 30.17 0.50 1.34
CA ASP A 295 31.01 0.35 0.14
C ASP A 295 31.76 -0.99 0.18
#